data_AF-A0A1Q3JGG5-F1
#
_entry.id   AF-A0A1Q3JGG5-F1
#
_cell.length_a   1.000
_cell.length_b   1.000
_cell.length_c   1.000
_cell.angle_alpha   90.00
_cell.angle_beta   90.00
_cell.angle_gamma   90.00
#
_symmetry.space_group_name_H-M   'P 1'
#
loop_
_entity.id
_entity.type
_entity.pdbx_description
1 polymer ?
#
loop_
_entity_poly.entity_id
_entity_poly.type
_entity_poly.pdbx_seq_one_letter_code
_entity_poly.pdbx_strand_id
1 'polypeptide(L)'
;MSSRPPLRRLIELPGVADLEFRAVMKREFAEPEARAEFPELDEVSRALFGLTADEAEAVARPAGWDGIETQAPAKQVFAFEDAGWDVTDDKRRPLRILGHFNQQLWLALRGVAGELPFAADAEEGWVAKLEADAKRFIKR
;
A
#
# COMPACT_ATOMS: atom_id res chain seq x y z
N MET A 1 -10.85 13.17 -22.22
CA MET A 1 -9.68 12.71 -21.45
C MET A 1 -10.25 12.13 -20.16
N SER A 2 -10.32 10.80 -20.05
CA SER A 2 -10.83 10.18 -18.83
C SER A 2 -9.83 10.48 -17.73
N SER A 3 -10.18 11.33 -16.76
CA SER A 3 -9.31 11.59 -15.61
C SER A 3 -9.08 10.28 -14.89
N ARG A 4 -7.82 9.86 -14.74
CA ARG A 4 -7.47 8.74 -13.86
C ARG A 4 -8.10 9.04 -12.48
N PRO A 5 -8.80 8.08 -11.86
CA PRO A 5 -9.38 8.30 -10.54
C PRO A 5 -8.29 8.75 -9.56
N PRO A 6 -8.62 9.61 -8.58
CA PRO A 6 -7.65 10.08 -7.60
C PRO A 6 -7.01 8.89 -6.88
N LEU A 7 -5.69 8.94 -6.71
CA LEU A 7 -4.95 7.89 -6.02
C LEU A 7 -5.32 7.87 -4.53
N ARG A 8 -5.37 6.68 -3.95
CA ARG A 8 -5.55 6.52 -2.50
C ARG A 8 -4.25 6.89 -1.81
N ARG A 9 -4.28 7.80 -0.84
CA ARG A 9 -3.05 8.33 -0.22
C ARG A 9 -2.76 7.63 1.10
N LEU A 10 -1.55 7.10 1.25
CA LEU A 10 -1.09 6.49 2.49
C LEU A 10 -1.13 7.49 3.65
N ILE A 11 -0.70 8.74 3.41
CA ILE A 11 -0.69 9.81 4.42
C ILE A 11 -2.09 10.16 4.97
N GLU A 12 -3.15 9.86 4.23
CA GLU A 12 -4.54 10.14 4.64
C GLU A 12 -5.14 9.03 5.52
N LEU A 13 -4.42 7.92 5.70
CA LEU A 13 -4.85 6.86 6.61
C LEU A 13 -4.77 7.32 8.08
N PRO A 14 -5.69 6.84 8.94
CA PRO A 14 -5.67 7.16 10.37
C PRO A 14 -4.31 6.89 11.01
N GLY A 15 -3.76 7.90 11.69
CA GLY A 15 -2.47 7.83 12.39
C GLY A 15 -1.22 8.03 11.52
N VAL A 16 -1.30 7.91 10.20
CA VAL A 16 -0.11 7.97 9.33
C VAL A 16 0.47 9.38 9.23
N ALA A 17 -0.37 10.41 9.10
CA ALA A 17 0.09 11.80 9.06
C ALA A 17 0.83 12.21 10.35
N ASP A 18 0.36 11.77 11.52
CA ASP A 18 0.99 12.07 12.80
C ASP A 18 2.37 11.40 12.92
N LEU A 19 2.49 10.17 12.45
CA LEU A 19 3.76 9.44 12.38
C LEU A 19 4.74 10.10 11.40
N GLU A 20 4.29 10.53 10.22
CA GLU A 20 5.13 11.27 9.27
C GLU A 20 5.60 12.60 9.87
N PHE A 21 4.72 13.33 10.56
CA PHE A 21 5.11 14.56 11.25
C PHE A 21 6.19 14.31 12.30
N ARG A 22 6.10 13.21 13.06
CA ARG A 22 7.14 12.81 14.01
C ARG A 22 8.45 12.44 13.32
N ALA A 23 8.39 11.74 12.19
CA ALA A 23 9.57 11.42 11.38
C ALA A 23 10.27 12.66 10.80
N VAL A 24 9.52 13.73 10.53
CA VAL A 24 10.10 15.04 10.17
C VAL A 24 10.91 15.62 11.32
N MET A 25 10.44 15.44 12.57
CA MET A 25 11.08 16.00 13.76
C MET A 25 12.23 15.15 14.30
N LYS A 26 12.12 13.82 14.22
CA LYS A 26 13.15 12.86 14.66
C LYS A 26 13.47 11.92 13.49
N ARG A 27 14.60 12.15 12.82
CA ARG A 27 14.97 11.36 11.63
C ARG A 27 15.06 9.86 11.95
N GLU A 28 15.58 9.52 13.12
CA GLU A 28 15.74 8.13 13.57
C GLU A 28 14.40 7.41 13.67
N PHE A 29 13.28 8.13 13.81
CA PHE A 29 11.93 7.56 13.81
C PHE A 29 11.54 6.94 12.46
N ALA A 30 12.18 7.35 11.37
CA ALA A 30 11.95 6.81 10.03
C ALA A 30 12.70 5.51 9.75
N GLU A 31 13.70 5.17 10.59
CA GLU A 31 14.54 3.99 10.39
C GLU A 31 13.82 2.73 10.90
N PRO A 32 13.94 1.56 10.24
CA PRO A 32 13.28 0.32 10.65
C PRO A 32 13.50 -0.05 12.12
N GLU A 33 14.68 0.20 12.65
CA GLU A 33 15.07 -0.09 14.04
C GLU A 33 14.23 0.67 15.07
N ALA A 34 13.60 1.78 14.66
CA ALA A 34 12.71 2.58 15.50
C ALA A 34 11.52 1.77 16.02
N ARG A 35 11.08 0.72 15.32
CA ARG A 35 9.92 -0.10 15.73
C ARG A 35 10.10 -0.72 17.12
N ALA A 36 11.33 -1.04 17.51
CA ALA A 36 11.62 -1.57 18.85
C ALA A 36 11.43 -0.53 19.96
N GLU A 37 11.61 0.76 19.66
CA GLU A 37 11.47 1.87 20.60
C GLU A 37 10.07 2.50 20.57
N PHE A 38 9.35 2.35 19.46
CA PHE A 38 8.10 3.05 19.15
C PHE A 38 7.00 2.05 18.76
N PRO A 39 6.37 1.39 19.74
CA PRO A 39 5.34 0.37 19.49
C PRO A 39 4.12 0.90 18.74
N GLU A 40 3.87 2.22 18.76
CA GLU A 40 2.80 2.86 18.00
C GLU A 40 2.92 2.65 16.48
N LEU A 41 4.13 2.39 15.96
CA LEU A 41 4.33 2.04 14.56
C LEU A 41 3.65 0.71 14.23
N ASP A 42 3.82 -0.28 15.09
CA ASP A 42 3.19 -1.60 14.96
C ASP A 42 1.70 -1.56 15.27
N GLU A 43 1.26 -0.72 16.21
CA GLU A 43 -0.16 -0.50 16.50
C GLU A 43 -0.90 0.06 15.29
N VAL A 44 -0.35 1.11 14.66
CA VAL A 44 -0.93 1.69 13.44
C VAL A 44 -0.84 0.69 12.29
N SER A 45 0.27 -0.02 12.13
CA SER A 45 0.41 -1.05 11.09
C SER A 45 -0.66 -2.12 11.22
N ARG A 46 -0.86 -2.66 12.42
CA ARG A 46 -1.86 -3.70 12.69
C ARG A 46 -3.28 -3.17 12.51
N ALA A 47 -3.56 -1.94 12.95
CA ALA A 47 -4.87 -1.32 12.77
C ALA A 47 -5.22 -1.11 11.29
N LEU A 48 -4.24 -0.78 10.44
CA LEU A 48 -4.46 -0.50 9.02
C LEU A 48 -4.45 -1.77 8.15
N PHE A 49 -3.54 -2.69 8.42
CA PHE A 49 -3.24 -3.82 7.53
C PHE A 49 -3.49 -5.20 8.14
N GLY A 50 -3.80 -5.29 9.44
CA GLY A 50 -3.97 -6.55 10.14
C GLY A 50 -2.66 -7.25 10.54
N LEU A 51 -1.51 -6.68 10.19
CA LEU A 51 -0.18 -7.18 10.56
C LEU A 51 0.84 -6.05 10.76
N THR A 52 1.92 -6.37 11.48
CA THR A 52 3.11 -5.54 11.72
C THR A 52 4.14 -5.68 10.60
N ALA A 53 5.17 -4.82 10.59
CA ALA A 53 6.24 -4.90 9.59
C ALA A 53 7.04 -6.21 9.71
N ASP A 54 7.32 -6.65 10.93
CA ASP A 54 8.08 -7.87 11.17
C ASP A 54 7.27 -9.13 10.79
N GLU A 55 5.95 -9.13 11.06
CA GLU A 55 5.05 -10.17 10.55
C GLU A 55 5.00 -10.16 9.01
N ALA A 56 5.03 -8.98 8.38
CA ALA A 56 5.09 -8.83 6.92
C ALA A 56 6.37 -9.41 6.33
N GLU A 57 7.51 -9.17 6.99
CA GLU A 57 8.82 -9.68 6.57
C GLU A 57 8.87 -11.20 6.64
N ALA A 58 8.21 -11.80 7.64
CA ALA A 58 8.12 -13.25 7.80
C ALA A 58 7.22 -13.95 6.75
N VAL A 59 6.38 -13.21 6.01
CA VAL A 59 5.50 -13.80 4.98
C VAL A 59 6.33 -14.32 3.81
N ALA A 60 6.14 -15.60 3.46
CA ALA A 60 6.80 -16.19 2.30
C ALA A 60 6.40 -15.47 1.00
N ARG A 61 7.39 -14.97 0.25
CA ARG A 61 7.16 -14.29 -1.02
C ARG A 61 6.84 -15.32 -2.12
N PRO A 62 5.78 -15.11 -2.93
CA PRO A 62 5.49 -15.95 -4.09
C PRO A 62 6.61 -15.95 -5.12
N ALA A 63 6.61 -16.96 -6.01
CA ALA A 63 7.55 -17.00 -7.12
C ALA A 63 7.41 -15.76 -8.03
N GLY A 64 8.52 -15.13 -8.38
CA GLY A 64 8.53 -13.93 -9.22
C GLY A 64 8.22 -12.62 -8.49
N TRP A 65 8.33 -12.61 -7.15
CA TRP A 65 8.22 -11.38 -6.37
C TRP A 65 9.25 -10.34 -6.81
N ASP A 66 8.81 -9.10 -6.99
CA ASP A 66 9.62 -8.01 -7.55
C ASP A 66 10.48 -7.28 -6.51
N GLY A 67 10.23 -7.52 -5.21
CA GLY A 67 11.03 -6.98 -4.12
C GLY A 67 11.00 -5.46 -4.04
N ILE A 68 9.90 -4.82 -4.48
CA ILE A 68 9.73 -3.37 -4.49
C ILE A 68 10.00 -2.76 -3.11
N GLU A 69 9.65 -3.45 -2.02
CA GLU A 69 9.90 -3.00 -0.65
C GLU A 69 11.37 -2.67 -0.32
N THR A 70 12.33 -3.28 -1.04
CA THR A 70 13.77 -3.04 -0.87
C THR A 70 14.37 -2.11 -1.92
N GLN A 71 13.60 -1.71 -2.92
CA GLN A 71 14.09 -0.84 -3.99
C GLN A 71 14.26 0.61 -3.51
N ALA A 72 14.97 1.42 -4.30
CA ALA A 72 15.10 2.85 -4.00
C ALA A 72 13.73 3.55 -3.93
N PRO A 73 13.53 4.55 -3.05
CA PRO A 73 12.22 5.19 -2.82
C PRO A 73 11.52 5.67 -4.09
N ALA A 74 12.27 6.21 -5.05
CA ALA A 74 11.71 6.65 -6.32
C ALA A 74 11.03 5.51 -7.10
N LYS A 75 11.63 4.30 -7.12
CA LYS A 75 11.02 3.13 -7.76
C LYS A 75 9.79 2.64 -6.99
N GLN A 76 9.83 2.71 -5.66
CA GLN A 76 8.68 2.36 -4.82
C GLN A 76 7.48 3.26 -5.14
N VAL A 77 7.70 4.58 -5.20
CA VAL A 77 6.64 5.54 -5.56
C VAL A 77 5.98 5.15 -6.88
N PHE A 78 6.74 4.91 -7.94
CA PHE A 78 6.17 4.52 -9.22
C PHE A 78 5.37 3.21 -9.15
N ALA A 79 5.89 2.20 -8.44
CA ALA A 79 5.21 0.92 -8.30
C ALA A 79 3.89 1.03 -7.51
N PHE A 80 3.86 1.84 -6.44
CA PHE A 80 2.64 2.09 -5.69
C PHE A 80 1.63 2.92 -6.50
N GLU A 81 2.08 3.93 -7.26
CA GLU A 81 1.21 4.73 -8.12
C GLU A 81 0.56 3.88 -9.23
N ASP A 82 1.32 2.96 -9.84
CA ASP A 82 0.79 2.00 -10.81
C ASP A 82 -0.21 1.02 -10.16
N ALA A 83 -0.06 0.73 -8.87
CA ALA A 83 -1.01 -0.04 -8.07
C ALA A 83 -2.17 0.80 -7.50
N GLY A 84 -2.29 2.08 -7.85
CA GLY A 84 -3.40 2.94 -7.43
C GLY A 84 -3.22 3.65 -6.08
N TRP A 85 -2.00 3.67 -5.53
CA TRP A 85 -1.67 4.27 -4.25
C TRP A 85 -0.63 5.40 -4.37
N ASP A 86 -0.83 6.45 -3.60
CA ASP A 86 0.13 7.54 -3.42
C ASP A 86 0.82 7.39 -2.05
N VAL A 87 2.13 7.20 -2.08
CA VAL A 87 2.99 7.08 -0.89
C VAL A 87 3.88 8.31 -0.70
N THR A 88 3.40 9.48 -1.12
CA THR A 88 4.12 10.76 -1.05
C THR A 88 3.40 11.80 -0.17
N ASP A 89 4.18 12.77 0.32
CA ASP A 89 3.68 13.96 1.00
C ASP A 89 3.05 14.95 0.01
N ASP A 90 2.50 16.06 0.52
CA ASP A 90 1.86 17.09 -0.32
C ASP A 90 2.85 17.80 -1.28
N LYS A 91 4.16 17.62 -1.09
CA LYS A 91 5.22 18.13 -1.96
C LYS A 91 5.75 17.05 -2.91
N ARG A 92 5.06 15.91 -3.03
CA ARG A 92 5.44 14.74 -3.83
C ARG A 92 6.79 14.12 -3.47
N ARG A 93 7.19 14.23 -2.21
CA ARG A 93 8.36 13.52 -1.67
C ARG A 93 7.89 12.19 -1.07
N PRO A 94 8.62 11.08 -1.24
CA PRO A 94 8.29 9.83 -0.54
C PRO A 94 8.14 10.08 0.96
N LEU A 95 7.13 9.46 1.57
CA LEU A 95 6.96 9.52 3.03
C LEU A 95 8.20 8.96 3.72
N ARG A 96 8.66 9.60 4.80
CA ARG A 96 9.79 9.12 5.59
C ARG A 96 9.47 7.80 6.25
N ILE A 97 8.23 7.68 6.73
CA ILE A 97 7.72 6.46 7.36
C ILE A 97 7.40 5.34 6.36
N LEU A 98 7.62 5.52 5.06
CA LEU A 98 7.28 4.51 4.05
C LEU A 98 7.94 3.15 4.36
N GLY A 99 9.18 3.16 4.87
CA GLY A 99 9.89 1.93 5.26
C GLY A 99 9.21 1.12 6.36
N HIS A 100 8.29 1.71 7.12
CA HIS A 100 7.52 1.02 8.15
C HIS A 100 6.26 0.34 7.61
N PHE A 101 5.77 0.76 6.44
CA PHE A 101 4.46 0.34 5.93
C PHE A 101 4.49 -0.27 4.52
N ASN A 102 5.62 -0.17 3.82
CA ASN A 102 5.70 -0.56 2.41
C ASN A 102 5.46 -2.05 2.19
N GLN A 103 5.96 -2.92 3.07
CA GLN A 103 5.81 -4.37 2.93
C GLN A 103 4.35 -4.79 3.11
N GLN A 104 3.71 -4.30 4.17
CA GLN A 104 2.31 -4.56 4.50
C GLN A 104 1.41 -4.11 3.36
N LEU A 105 1.60 -2.88 2.88
CA LEU A 105 0.84 -2.33 1.78
C LEU A 105 1.04 -3.14 0.49
N TRP A 106 2.27 -3.50 0.15
CA TRP A 106 2.57 -4.25 -1.07
C TRP A 106 2.03 -5.69 -1.06
N LEU A 107 2.09 -6.35 0.10
CA LEU A 107 1.47 -7.67 0.29
C LEU A 107 -0.05 -7.61 0.20
N ALA A 108 -0.67 -6.62 0.84
CA ALA A 108 -2.12 -6.44 0.83
C ALA A 108 -2.64 -6.12 -0.57
N LEU A 109 -1.92 -5.25 -1.31
CA LEU A 109 -2.24 -4.90 -2.70
C LEU A 109 -2.23 -6.11 -3.64
N ARG A 110 -1.38 -7.10 -3.36
CA ARG A 110 -1.27 -8.32 -4.18
C ARG A 110 -2.06 -9.50 -3.63
N GLY A 111 -2.84 -9.29 -2.56
CA GLY A 111 -3.65 -10.33 -1.92
C GLY A 111 -2.82 -11.47 -1.33
N VAL A 112 -1.56 -11.21 -0.95
CA VAL A 112 -0.66 -12.23 -0.38
C VAL A 112 -0.87 -12.33 1.13
N ALA A 113 -0.88 -11.20 1.83
CA ALA A 113 -1.11 -11.12 3.26
C ALA A 113 -1.59 -9.72 3.63
N GLY A 114 -2.32 -9.63 4.74
CA GLY A 114 -2.92 -8.39 5.22
C GLY A 114 -4.17 -7.97 4.47
N GLU A 115 -4.74 -6.89 4.96
CA GLU A 115 -5.97 -6.30 4.46
C GLU A 115 -5.69 -4.86 4.03
N LEU A 116 -6.41 -4.38 3.00
CA LEU A 116 -6.39 -2.96 2.71
C LEU A 116 -7.40 -2.26 3.63
N PRO A 117 -7.04 -1.11 4.22
CA PRO A 117 -7.92 -0.37 5.13
C PRO A 117 -9.19 0.19 4.45
N PHE A 118 -9.28 0.04 3.12
CA PHE A 118 -10.46 0.38 2.35
C PHE A 118 -10.85 -0.81 1.48
N ALA A 119 -12.11 -1.25 1.58
CA ALA A 119 -12.69 -2.16 0.61
C ALA A 119 -12.54 -1.58 -0.80
N ALA A 120 -12.22 -2.42 -1.79
CA ALA A 120 -12.34 -2.00 -3.17
C ALA A 120 -13.80 -1.56 -3.40
N ASP A 121 -14.02 -0.37 -3.96
CA ASP A 121 -15.25 -0.13 -4.72
C ASP A 121 -15.26 -1.24 -5.76
N ALA A 122 -16.12 -2.24 -5.55
CA ALA A 122 -16.17 -3.38 -6.42
C ALA A 122 -16.42 -2.86 -7.83
N GLU A 123 -15.49 -3.08 -8.76
CA GLU A 123 -15.78 -2.97 -10.18
C GLU A 123 -16.73 -4.12 -10.57
N GLU A 124 -17.95 -4.11 -10.04
CA GLU A 124 -19.04 -5.04 -10.38
C GLU A 124 -19.46 -4.94 -11.87
N GLY A 125 -18.89 -4.00 -12.64
CA GLY A 125 -19.25 -3.75 -14.02
C GLY A 125 -18.45 -4.50 -15.08
N TRP A 126 -17.24 -5.00 -14.79
CA TRP A 126 -16.38 -5.56 -15.85
C TRP A 126 -16.68 -7.03 -16.15
N VAL A 127 -16.82 -7.86 -15.11
CA VAL A 127 -17.14 -9.29 -15.25
C VAL A 127 -18.56 -9.49 -15.80
N ALA A 128 -19.52 -8.67 -15.35
CA ALA A 128 -20.90 -8.70 -15.85
C ALA A 128 -20.99 -8.34 -17.36
N LYS A 129 -20.14 -7.42 -17.84
CA LYS A 129 -20.05 -7.09 -19.28
C LYS A 129 -19.48 -8.25 -20.10
N LEU A 130 -18.45 -8.93 -19.60
CA LEU A 130 -17.85 -10.09 -20.24
C LEU A 130 -18.84 -11.26 -20.38
N GLU A 131 -19.61 -11.56 -19.34
CA GLU A 131 -20.64 -12.60 -19.42
C GLU A 131 -21.79 -12.22 -20.38
N ALA A 132 -22.19 -10.95 -20.41
CA ALA A 132 -23.22 -10.47 -21.32
C ALA A 132 -22.77 -10.55 -22.79
N ASP A 133 -21.52 -10.22 -23.09
CA ASP A 133 -20.96 -10.33 -24.44
C ASP A 133 -20.69 -11.78 -24.86
N ALA A 134 -20.29 -12.66 -23.94
CA ALA A 134 -20.16 -14.09 -24.21
C ALA A 134 -21.51 -14.73 -24.61
N LYS A 135 -22.60 -14.37 -23.93
CA LYS A 135 -23.96 -14.85 -24.26
C LYS A 135 -24.45 -14.37 -25.64
N ARG A 136 -23.95 -13.22 -26.13
CA ARG A 136 -24.27 -12.69 -27.47
C ARG A 136 -23.54 -13.43 -28.58
N PHE A 137 -22.33 -13.94 -28.33
CA PHE A 137 -21.54 -14.66 -29.32
C PHE A 137 -21.92 -16.14 -29.49
N ILE A 138 -22.50 -16.78 -28.45
CA ILE A 138 -22.96 -18.18 -28.52
C ILE A 138 -24.23 -18.33 -29.40
N LYS A 139 -24.90 -17.23 -29.76
CA LYS A 139 -26.17 -17.22 -30.51
C LYS A 139 -26.03 -16.91 -32.00
N ARG A 140 -24.90 -17.25 -32.63
CA ARG A 140 -24.73 -17.21 -34.09
C ARG A 140 -24.60 -18.61 -34.67
#